data_AF-A0AAJ7WHC7-F1
#
_entry.id   AF-A0AAJ7WHC7-F1
#
_cell.length_a   1.000
_cell.length_b   1.000
_cell.length_c   1.000
_cell.angle_alpha   90.00
_cell.angle_beta   90.00
_cell.angle_gamma   90.00
#
_symmetry.space_group_name_H-M   'P 1'
#
loop_
_entity.id
_entity.type
_entity.pdbx_description
1 polymer ?
#
loop_
_entity_poly.entity_id
_entity_poly.type
_entity_poly.pdbx_seq_one_letter_code
_entity_poly.pdbx_strand_id
1 'polypeptide(L)'
;MIRWTESGKLWPFPIDNEHGMTEEADVPFEDHVFLDHLIEDDHAFPNGPVRQFMELVCIGLSKNPYISVERKHACIEWYRDYFTQKKSFIEAAVEN
;
A
#
# COMPACT_ATOMS: atom_id res chain seq x y z
N MET A 1 36.67 -9.50 17.01
CA MET A 1 35.32 -8.97 17.26
C MET A 1 35.13 -7.64 16.54
N ILE A 2 35.84 -6.57 16.92
CA ILE A 2 35.71 -5.23 16.29
C ILE A 2 35.75 -5.26 14.76
N ARG A 3 36.82 -5.82 14.15
CA ARG A 3 36.94 -5.92 12.68
C ARG A 3 35.80 -6.69 11.98
N TRP A 4 35.16 -7.61 12.69
CA TRP A 4 34.06 -8.42 12.14
C TRP A 4 32.72 -7.66 12.22
N THR A 5 32.55 -6.84 13.25
CA THR A 5 31.42 -5.90 13.37
C THR A 5 31.52 -4.79 12.32
N GLU A 6 32.71 -4.19 12.15
CA GLU A 6 32.95 -3.15 11.12
C GLU A 6 32.77 -3.67 9.69
N SER A 7 33.00 -4.97 9.46
CA SER A 7 32.77 -5.62 8.16
C SER A 7 31.36 -6.19 7.98
N GLY A 8 30.44 -5.96 8.93
CA GLY A 8 29.04 -6.41 8.86
C GLY A 8 28.84 -7.92 9.02
N LYS A 9 29.88 -8.68 9.41
CA LYS A 9 29.80 -10.14 9.60
C LYS A 9 29.23 -10.53 10.96
N LEU A 10 29.32 -9.63 11.94
CA LEU A 10 28.73 -9.79 13.27
C LEU A 10 27.63 -8.77 13.47
N TRP A 11 26.62 -9.17 14.22
CA TRP A 11 25.54 -8.28 14.63
C TRP A 11 26.08 -7.15 15.53
N PRO A 12 25.63 -5.90 15.32
CA PRO A 12 25.90 -4.81 16.25
C PRO A 12 25.10 -5.01 17.55
N PHE A 13 25.66 -4.52 18.65
CA PHE A 13 24.99 -4.54 19.96
C PHE A 13 24.72 -3.11 20.45
N PRO A 14 23.58 -2.85 21.11
CA PRO A 14 22.49 -3.80 21.40
C PRO A 14 21.78 -4.29 20.12
N ILE A 15 21.23 -5.51 20.18
CA ILE A 15 20.55 -6.13 19.04
C ILE A 15 19.28 -5.34 18.73
N ASP A 16 19.15 -4.92 17.46
CA ASP A 16 17.96 -4.32 16.89
C ASP A 16 17.37 -5.28 15.86
N ASN A 17 16.07 -5.60 15.99
CA ASN A 17 15.38 -6.53 15.11
C ASN A 17 15.11 -5.95 13.72
N GLU A 18 15.14 -4.62 13.58
CA GLU A 18 14.92 -3.90 12.32
C GLU A 18 16.25 -3.60 11.61
N HIS A 19 17.38 -4.07 12.16
CA HIS A 19 18.70 -3.83 11.58
C HIS A 19 18.80 -4.39 10.15
N GLY A 20 19.00 -3.49 9.18
CA GLY A 20 19.06 -3.82 7.75
C GLY A 20 17.77 -3.55 6.98
N MET A 21 16.67 -3.17 7.64
CA MET A 21 15.45 -2.69 6.98
C MET A 21 15.54 -1.18 6.72
N THR A 22 16.38 -0.76 5.77
CA THR A 22 16.65 0.67 5.52
C THR A 22 15.55 1.37 4.74
N GLU A 23 14.89 0.69 3.79
CA GLU A 23 13.94 1.33 2.87
C GLU A 23 12.66 1.79 3.56
N GLU A 24 12.13 0.97 4.47
CA GLU A 24 10.89 1.26 5.19
C GLU A 24 11.12 2.06 6.49
N ALA A 25 12.36 2.15 6.98
CA ALA A 25 12.69 2.90 8.19
C ALA A 25 12.50 4.41 8.03
N ASP A 26 12.69 4.92 6.80
CA ASP A 26 12.53 6.33 6.47
C ASP A 26 11.08 6.71 6.13
N VAL A 27 10.18 5.73 6.05
CA VAL A 27 8.78 5.94 5.65
C VAL A 27 7.93 6.24 6.89
N PRO A 28 7.21 7.38 6.91
CA PRO A 28 6.35 7.69 8.04
C PRO A 28 5.10 6.81 8.05
N PHE A 29 4.56 6.54 9.24
CA PHE A 29 3.39 5.66 9.40
C PHE A 29 2.15 6.18 8.65
N GLU A 30 2.04 7.49 8.47
CA GLU A 30 0.92 8.14 7.79
C GLU A 30 0.77 7.66 6.35
N ASP A 31 1.87 7.40 5.65
CA ASP A 31 1.89 6.88 4.28
C ASP A 31 1.42 5.42 4.20
N HIS A 32 1.60 4.65 5.29
CA HIS A 32 1.07 3.28 5.36
C HIS A 32 -0.40 3.23 5.72
N VAL A 33 -0.90 4.20 6.48
CA VAL A 33 -2.22 4.15 7.12
C VAL A 33 -3.26 4.94 6.34
N PHE A 34 -2.94 6.15 5.90
CA PHE A 34 -3.88 7.08 5.27
C PHE A 34 -3.82 6.98 3.75
N LEU A 35 -4.48 5.95 3.21
CA LEU A 35 -4.56 5.72 1.76
C LEU A 35 -5.78 6.39 1.10
N ASP A 36 -6.64 7.03 1.89
CA ASP A 36 -7.92 7.58 1.43
C ASP A 36 -7.74 8.65 0.35
N HIS A 37 -6.65 9.41 0.42
CA HIS A 37 -6.30 10.41 -0.60
C HIS A 37 -6.14 9.82 -2.01
N LEU A 38 -5.77 8.54 -2.14
CA LEU A 38 -5.60 7.86 -3.42
C LEU A 38 -6.93 7.49 -4.09
N ILE A 39 -8.01 7.46 -3.32
CA ILE A 39 -9.37 7.15 -3.80
C ILE A 39 -10.25 8.41 -3.85
N GLU A 40 -9.90 9.48 -3.15
CA GLU A 40 -10.62 10.76 -3.14
C GLU A 40 -10.58 11.48 -4.49
N ASP A 41 -9.42 11.49 -5.16
CA ASP A 41 -9.23 12.15 -6.45
C ASP A 41 -9.84 11.33 -7.61
N ASP A 42 -11.07 11.72 -7.94
CA ASP A 42 -11.57 11.94 -9.30
C ASP A 42 -11.76 10.74 -10.25
N HIS A 43 -12.91 10.78 -10.94
CA HIS A 43 -13.35 10.07 -12.16
C HIS A 43 -13.26 8.53 -12.25
N ALA A 44 -12.27 7.89 -11.62
CA ALA A 44 -12.04 6.45 -11.69
C ALA A 44 -12.92 5.66 -10.70
N PHE A 45 -13.17 6.23 -9.52
CA PHE A 45 -13.99 5.60 -8.46
C PHE A 45 -15.21 6.47 -8.13
N PRO A 46 -16.25 6.46 -8.98
CA PRO A 46 -17.48 7.20 -8.72
C PRO A 46 -18.15 6.69 -7.44
N ASN A 47 -18.89 7.58 -6.76
CA ASN A 47 -19.69 7.22 -5.60
C ASN A 47 -20.64 6.06 -5.94
N GLY A 48 -20.50 4.95 -5.23
CA GLY A 48 -21.23 3.72 -5.51
C GLY A 48 -20.55 2.47 -4.93
N PRO A 49 -20.97 1.26 -5.34
CA PRO A 49 -20.44 0.00 -4.83
C PRO A 49 -18.92 -0.18 -5.04
N VAL A 50 -18.39 0.36 -6.14
CA VAL A 50 -16.96 0.32 -6.44
C VAL A 50 -16.15 1.14 -5.42
N ARG A 51 -16.66 2.31 -5.03
CA ARG A 51 -16.04 3.15 -3.99
C ARG A 51 -16.02 2.44 -2.64
N GLN A 52 -17.15 1.85 -2.22
CA GLN A 52 -17.24 1.08 -0.97
C GLN A 52 -16.29 -0.12 -0.96
N PHE A 53 -16.14 -0.80 -2.10
CA PHE A 53 -15.16 -1.87 -2.24
C PHE A 53 -13.73 -1.34 -2.08
N MET A 54 -13.39 -0.22 -2.72
CA MET A 54 -12.07 0.38 -2.63
C MET A 54 -11.74 0.92 -1.22
N GLU A 55 -12.72 1.41 -0.48
CA GLU A 55 -12.56 1.77 0.94
C GLU A 55 -12.14 0.54 1.78
N LEU A 56 -12.77 -0.62 1.54
CA LEU A 56 -12.39 -1.87 2.21
C LEU A 56 -10.99 -2.34 1.80
N VAL A 57 -10.61 -2.18 0.53
CA VAL A 57 -9.25 -2.46 0.07
C VAL A 57 -8.25 -1.56 0.78
N CYS A 58 -8.51 -0.25 0.89
CA CYS A 58 -7.66 0.70 1.61
C CYS A 58 -7.53 0.33 3.10
N ILE A 59 -8.63 -0.04 3.76
CA ILE A 59 -8.62 -0.54 5.15
C ILE A 59 -7.79 -1.83 5.28
N GLY A 60 -7.85 -2.72 4.29
CA GLY A 60 -7.05 -3.94 4.28
C GLY A 60 -5.55 -3.66 4.12
N LEU A 61 -5.20 -2.74 3.21
CA LEU A 61 -3.81 -2.33 2.97
C LEU A 61 -3.23 -1.55 4.15
N SER A 62 -4.01 -0.71 4.83
CA SER A 62 -3.55 0.06 5.99
C SER A 62 -3.17 -0.81 7.18
N LYS A 63 -3.84 -1.96 7.33
CA LYS A 63 -3.58 -2.93 8.40
C LYS A 63 -2.48 -3.93 8.08
N ASN A 64 -1.83 -3.82 6.92
CA ASN A 64 -0.81 -4.77 6.48
C ASN A 64 0.61 -4.25 6.78
N PRO A 65 1.37 -4.88 7.71
CA PRO A 65 2.74 -4.50 8.03
C PRO A 65 3.79 -5.17 7.12
N TYR A 66 3.39 -6.08 6.25
CA TYR A 66 4.31 -6.88 5.42
C TYR A 66 4.51 -6.34 4.00
N ILE A 67 3.90 -5.19 3.70
CA ILE A 67 3.86 -4.62 2.35
C ILE A 67 4.29 -3.15 2.42
N SER A 68 5.22 -2.79 1.54
CA SER A 68 5.72 -1.42 1.36
C SER A 68 4.64 -0.47 0.86
N VAL A 69 4.84 0.84 1.08
CA VAL A 69 3.96 1.88 0.52
C VAL A 69 3.87 1.76 -1.00
N GLU A 70 5.00 1.58 -1.69
CA GLU A 70 5.02 1.45 -3.15
C GLU A 70 4.10 0.32 -3.64
N ARG A 71 4.12 -0.83 -2.96
CA ARG A 71 3.28 -1.96 -3.32
C ARG A 71 1.81 -1.73 -3.02
N LYS A 72 1.48 -0.95 -1.96
CA LYS A 72 0.10 -0.51 -1.68
C LYS A 72 -0.42 0.41 -2.79
N HIS A 73 0.39 1.38 -3.23
CA HIS A 73 0.04 2.26 -4.34
C HIS A 73 -0.18 1.49 -5.65
N ALA A 74 0.73 0.58 -5.98
CA ALA A 74 0.60 -0.26 -7.18
C ALA A 74 -0.67 -1.13 -7.17
N CYS A 75 -1.10 -1.59 -5.99
CA CYS A 75 -2.35 -2.33 -5.85
C CYS A 75 -3.56 -1.46 -6.21
N ILE A 76 -3.61 -0.23 -5.69
CA ILE A 76 -4.70 0.72 -5.96
C ILE A 76 -4.72 1.13 -7.44
N GLU A 77 -3.55 1.36 -8.03
CA GLU A 77 -3.39 1.68 -9.45
C GLU A 77 -3.90 0.54 -10.35
N TRP A 78 -3.59 -0.72 -10.00
CA TRP A 78 -4.11 -1.87 -10.72
C TRP A 78 -5.64 -1.91 -10.74
N TYR A 79 -6.29 -1.62 -9.60
CA TYR A 79 -7.74 -1.53 -9.53
C TYR A 79 -8.28 -0.39 -10.40
N ARG A 80 -7.59 0.75 -10.43
CA ARG A 80 -7.96 1.89 -11.26
C ARG A 80 -8.03 1.49 -12.73
N ASP A 81 -6.99 0.81 -13.22
CA ASP A 81 -6.94 0.33 -14.61
C ASP A 81 -8.01 -0.72 -14.88
N TYR A 82 -8.21 -1.65 -13.95
CA TYR A 82 -9.21 -2.71 -14.06
C TYR A 82 -10.63 -2.16 -14.21
N PHE A 83 -11.04 -1.25 -13.32
CA PHE A 83 -12.38 -0.67 -13.37
C PHE A 83 -12.57 0.25 -14.57
N THR A 84 -11.51 0.96 -14.99
CA THR A 84 -11.54 1.77 -16.21
C THR A 84 -11.79 0.91 -17.45
N GLN A 85 -11.11 -0.22 -17.59
CA GLN A 85 -11.30 -1.15 -18.72
C GLN A 85 -12.68 -1.83 -18.70
N LYS A 86 -13.30 -2.00 -17.53
CA LYS A 86 -14.57 -2.69 -17.35
C LYS A 86 -15.78 -1.78 -17.15
N LYS A 87 -15.61 -0.46 -17.34
CA LYS A 87 -16.65 0.55 -17.09
C LYS A 87 -18.00 0.22 -17.73
N SER A 88 -18.01 -0.20 -19.00
CA SER A 88 -19.25 -0.57 -19.71
C SER A 88 -20.00 -1.75 -19.09
N PHE A 89 -19.28 -2.74 -18.53
CA PHE A 89 -19.89 -3.87 -17.84
C PHE A 89 -20.48 -3.46 -16.49
N ILE A 90 -19.83 -2.54 -15.80
CA ILE A 90 -20.28 -2.02 -14.51
C ILE A 90 -21.56 -1.20 -14.70
N GLU A 91 -21.59 -0.32 -15.70
CA GLU A 91 -22.79 0.45 -16.06
C GLU A 91 -23.97 -0.49 -16.39
N ALA A 92 -23.74 -1.52 -17.21
CA ALA A 92 -24.77 -2.52 -17.53
C ALA A 92 -25.25 -3.33 -16.32
N ALA A 93 -24.40 -3.56 -15.31
CA ALA A 93 -24.76 -4.29 -14.11
C ALA A 93 -25.53 -3.44 -13.08
N VAL A 94 -25.42 -2.10 -13.16
CA VAL A 94 -26.15 -1.17 -12.30
C VAL A 94 -27.56 -0.87 -12.84
N GLU A 95 -27.76 -1.01 -14.15
CA GLU A 95 -29.05 -0.77 -14.81
C GLU A 95 -30.04 -1.95 -14.72
N ASN A 96 -29.59 -3.14 -14.30
CA ASN A 96 -30.43 -4.33 -14.08
C ASN A 96 -30.76 -4.55 -12.61
#